data_AF-A0A428PNA4-F1
#
_entry.id   AF-A0A428PNA4-F1
#
_cell.length_a   1.000
_cell.length_b   1.000
_cell.length_c   1.000
_cell.angle_alpha   90.00
_cell.angle_beta   90.00
_cell.angle_gamma   90.00
#
_symmetry.space_group_name_H-M   'P 1'
#
loop_
_entity.id
_entity.type
_entity.pdbx_description
1 polymer ?
#
loop_
_entity_poly.entity_id
_entity_poly.type
_entity_poly.pdbx_seq_one_letter_code
_entity_poly.pdbx_strand_id
1 'polypeptide(L)'
;MADSSLNPPAPSWSWASVKGIILPFDDKKIDVPLVDILSVETQPSNGDPFGQLCGGSLTLDGVLFEFPHISEMLLDHRNFRQKPSYNGDALALDDCGVDDYGSLDTWFLPLAVSSAASKHQDLNICGIILQKATGTSEIATYTRIGRAVVSHEGDIAGTGWLLRDWIPRPWSRDCYQTIEIV
;
A
#
# COMPACT_ATOMS: atom_id res chain seq x y z
N MET A 1 2.81 -49.09 23.06
CA MET A 1 3.75 -48.84 21.96
C MET A 1 2.99 -48.07 20.90
N ALA A 2 3.25 -46.76 20.81
CA ALA A 2 2.62 -45.88 19.86
C ALA A 2 3.75 -45.18 19.10
N ASP A 3 3.84 -45.41 17.79
CA ASP A 3 4.50 -44.50 16.87
C ASP A 3 3.99 -44.74 15.45
N SER A 4 3.49 -43.69 14.81
CA SER A 4 3.92 -43.22 13.48
C SER A 4 2.96 -42.15 12.96
N SER A 5 3.42 -40.90 13.14
CA SER A 5 3.26 -39.78 12.20
C SER A 5 1.86 -39.49 11.65
N LEU A 6 0.97 -38.95 12.49
CA LEU A 6 0.02 -37.95 12.01
C LEU A 6 0.78 -36.62 11.97
N ASN A 7 1.40 -36.28 10.84
CA ASN A 7 1.71 -34.88 10.57
C ASN A 7 0.37 -34.15 10.54
N PRO A 8 0.07 -33.24 11.48
CA PRO A 8 -1.13 -32.44 11.36
C PRO A 8 -1.02 -31.64 10.05
N PRO A 9 -2.06 -31.62 9.19
CA PRO A 9 -2.08 -30.70 8.07
C PRO A 9 -1.91 -29.29 8.63
N ALA A 10 -0.99 -28.52 8.06
CA ALA A 10 -0.82 -27.12 8.41
C ALA A 10 -2.21 -26.43 8.35
N PRO A 11 -2.56 -25.59 9.33
CA PRO A 11 -3.85 -24.91 9.32
C PRO A 11 -4.01 -24.13 8.01
N SER A 12 -5.24 -24.07 7.50
CA SER A 12 -5.62 -23.54 6.18
C SER A 12 -5.40 -22.02 5.98
N TRP A 13 -4.49 -21.42 6.74
CA TRP A 13 -4.06 -20.05 6.55
C TRP A 13 -2.80 -20.06 5.69
N SER A 14 -3.04 -20.18 4.40
CA SER A 14 -2.03 -20.33 3.34
C SER A 14 -1.02 -19.18 3.24
N TRP A 15 -1.08 -18.14 4.08
CA TRP A 15 -0.15 -17.00 4.04
C TRP A 15 1.22 -17.32 4.62
N ALA A 16 1.31 -18.24 5.59
CA ALA A 16 2.58 -18.66 6.19
C ALA A 16 3.40 -19.63 5.32
N SER A 17 2.86 -20.08 4.18
CA SER A 17 3.49 -21.07 3.29
C SER A 17 3.64 -20.60 1.83
N VAL A 18 3.49 -19.31 1.54
CA VAL A 18 3.81 -18.81 0.21
C VAL A 18 5.30 -18.48 0.15
N LYS A 19 6.09 -19.37 -0.45
CA LYS A 19 7.36 -18.96 -1.07
C LYS A 19 7.01 -18.06 -2.27
N GLY A 20 6.69 -16.80 -2.01
CA GLY A 20 6.31 -15.85 -3.04
C GLY A 20 5.94 -14.50 -2.44
N ILE A 21 6.24 -13.44 -3.18
CA ILE A 21 5.87 -12.08 -2.80
C ILE A 21 4.37 -11.96 -2.94
N ILE A 22 3.65 -11.74 -1.83
CA ILE A 22 2.24 -11.37 -1.87
C ILE A 22 2.19 -9.88 -2.15
N LEU A 23 1.63 -9.51 -3.30
CA LEU A 23 1.44 -8.12 -3.66
C LEU A 23 0.02 -7.70 -3.32
N PRO A 24 -0.20 -6.48 -2.81
CA PRO A 24 -1.54 -5.95 -2.60
C PRO A 24 -2.26 -5.60 -3.93
N PHE A 25 -1.66 -5.99 -5.06
CA PHE A 25 -2.18 -5.80 -6.41
C PHE A 25 -2.27 -7.19 -7.07
N ASP A 26 -3.49 -7.71 -7.25
CA ASP A 26 -3.76 -9.06 -7.77
C ASP A 26 -2.97 -9.39 -9.04
N ASP A 27 -2.32 -10.57 -9.07
CA ASP A 27 -1.64 -11.20 -10.21
C ASP A 27 -0.64 -10.32 -10.99
N LYS A 28 -0.27 -9.16 -10.45
CA LYS A 28 0.58 -8.20 -11.15
C LYS A 28 2.04 -8.56 -10.98
N LYS A 29 2.72 -8.85 -12.08
CA LYS A 29 4.18 -8.95 -12.10
C LYS A 29 4.79 -7.58 -11.80
N ILE A 30 5.67 -7.50 -10.80
CA ILE A 30 6.51 -6.32 -10.59
C ILE A 30 7.63 -6.34 -11.64
N ASP A 31 7.78 -5.24 -12.36
CA ASP A 31 8.93 -5.04 -13.24
C ASP A 31 10.00 -4.18 -12.58
N VAL A 32 9.59 -3.15 -11.82
CA VAL A 32 10.52 -2.20 -11.20
C VAL A 32 10.07 -1.88 -9.77
N PRO A 33 10.80 -2.30 -8.72
CA PRO A 33 10.55 -1.82 -7.36
C PRO A 33 10.91 -0.33 -7.25
N LEU A 34 10.18 0.40 -6.41
CA LEU A 34 10.35 1.86 -6.20
C LEU A 34 10.79 2.25 -4.79
N VAL A 35 10.86 1.27 -3.89
CA VAL A 35 11.25 1.44 -2.49
C VAL A 35 12.32 0.42 -2.13
N ASP A 36 13.17 0.79 -1.18
CA ASP A 36 14.18 -0.09 -0.59
C ASP A 36 13.74 -0.47 0.83
N ILE A 37 13.49 -1.76 1.08
CA ILE A 37 13.12 -2.25 2.42
C ILE A 37 14.37 -2.30 3.29
N LEU A 38 14.34 -1.60 4.43
CA LEU A 38 15.45 -1.51 5.38
C LEU A 38 15.31 -2.51 6.52
N SER A 39 14.11 -2.60 7.11
CA SER A 39 13.82 -3.53 8.21
C SER A 39 12.34 -3.91 8.27
N VAL A 40 12.09 -5.07 8.87
CA VAL A 40 10.75 -5.59 9.14
C VAL A 40 10.72 -6.10 10.58
N GLU A 41 9.79 -5.61 11.37
CA GLU A 41 9.55 -6.09 12.73
C GLU A 41 8.14 -6.66 12.84
N THR A 42 7.97 -7.70 13.64
CA THR A 42 6.67 -8.33 13.90
C THR A 42 6.49 -8.50 15.39
N GLN A 43 5.31 -8.13 15.89
CA GLN A 43 4.97 -8.25 17.30
C GLN A 43 4.03 -9.45 17.50
N PRO A 44 4.46 -10.49 18.24
CA PRO A 44 3.61 -11.62 18.56
C PRO A 44 2.55 -11.24 19.60
N SER A 45 1.37 -11.85 19.48
CA SER A 45 0.33 -11.80 20.50
C SER A 45 0.80 -12.58 21.73
N ASN A 46 0.96 -11.89 22.86
CA ASN A 46 1.48 -12.50 24.09
C ASN A 46 0.62 -13.68 24.54
N GLY A 47 1.26 -14.84 24.75
CA GLY A 47 0.63 -16.04 25.30
C GLY A 47 -0.07 -16.93 24.28
N ASP A 48 0.03 -16.64 22.99
CA ASP A 48 -0.54 -17.50 21.94
C ASP A 48 0.44 -18.61 21.51
N PRO A 49 0.14 -19.90 21.76
CA PRO A 49 0.97 -21.01 21.29
C PRO A 49 0.93 -21.20 19.76
N PHE A 50 0.03 -20.51 19.05
CA PHE A 50 -0.11 -20.61 17.60
C PHE A 50 0.66 -19.55 16.82
N GLY A 51 1.34 -18.62 17.51
CA GLY A 51 2.22 -17.62 16.88
C GLY A 51 1.47 -16.50 16.13
N GLN A 52 0.24 -16.17 16.55
CA GLN A 52 -0.48 -15.02 16.01
C GLN A 52 0.31 -13.73 16.24
N LEU A 53 0.28 -12.85 15.25
CA LEU A 53 0.85 -11.52 15.33
C LEU A 53 -0.25 -10.53 15.75
N CYS A 54 0.10 -9.59 16.63
CA CYS A 54 -0.78 -8.49 17.01
C CYS A 54 -0.33 -7.14 16.46
N GLY A 55 0.81 -7.10 15.76
CA GLY A 55 1.33 -5.90 15.13
C GLY A 55 2.67 -6.13 14.44
N GLY A 56 3.29 -5.04 14.01
CA GLY A 56 4.60 -5.03 13.38
C GLY A 56 4.90 -3.66 12.79
N SER A 57 6.08 -3.51 12.22
CA SER A 57 6.45 -2.32 11.48
C SER A 57 7.32 -2.66 10.27
N LEU A 58 7.28 -1.80 9.27
CA LEU A 58 8.08 -1.85 8.07
C LEU A 58 8.82 -0.52 7.92
N THR A 59 10.15 -0.56 7.93
CA THR A 59 10.97 0.62 7.61
C THR A 59 11.51 0.48 6.20
N LEU A 60 11.34 1.53 5.40
CA LEU A 60 11.78 1.58 4.01
C LEU A 60 12.27 2.98 3.63
N ASP A 61 13.07 3.06 2.57
CA ASP A 61 13.35 4.32 1.88
C ASP A 61 12.49 4.43 0.62
N GLY A 62 11.86 5.59 0.45
CA GLY A 62 10.99 5.88 -0.68
C GLY A 62 10.67 7.36 -0.84
N VAL A 63 9.88 7.68 -1.86
CA VAL A 63 9.41 9.05 -2.14
C VAL A 63 7.94 9.14 -1.78
N LEU A 64 7.55 10.15 -0.99
CA LEU A 64 6.13 10.42 -0.70
C LEU A 64 5.62 11.57 -1.54
N PHE A 65 4.41 11.40 -2.04
CA PHE A 65 3.65 12.45 -2.70
C PHE A 65 2.44 12.79 -1.87
N GLU A 66 2.07 14.06 -1.80
CA GLU A 66 0.84 14.44 -1.11
C GLU A 66 -0.36 13.93 -1.91
N PHE A 67 -1.24 13.20 -1.22
CA PHE A 67 -2.44 12.64 -1.81
C PHE A 67 -3.60 13.64 -1.60
N PRO A 68 -4.44 13.90 -2.61
CA PRO A 68 -5.59 14.78 -2.45
C PRO A 68 -6.47 14.37 -1.28
N HIS A 69 -7.13 15.32 -0.63
CA HIS A 69 -8.05 15.01 0.46
C HIS A 69 -9.11 14.02 -0.02
N ILE A 70 -9.15 12.85 0.62
CA ILE A 70 -10.00 11.73 0.22
C ILE A 70 -11.48 12.15 0.26
N SER A 71 -11.87 13.00 1.22
CA SER A 71 -13.22 13.59 1.30
C SER A 71 -13.62 14.31 0.02
N GLU A 72 -12.74 15.17 -0.53
CA GLU A 72 -12.99 15.91 -1.77
C GLU A 72 -13.14 14.96 -2.96
N MET A 73 -12.26 13.95 -3.06
CA MET A 73 -12.36 12.92 -4.10
C MET A 73 -13.67 12.14 -3.98
N LEU A 74 -14.07 11.72 -2.77
CA LEU A 74 -15.31 10.97 -2.55
C LEU A 74 -16.56 11.79 -2.88
N LEU A 75 -16.55 13.10 -2.66
CA LEU A 75 -17.62 14.00 -3.10
C LEU A 75 -17.72 14.07 -4.63
N ASP A 76 -16.59 14.02 -5.33
CA ASP A 76 -16.50 14.02 -6.80
C ASP A 76 -16.69 12.63 -7.45
N HIS A 77 -16.91 11.58 -6.64
CA HIS A 77 -16.96 10.18 -7.09
C HIS A 77 -17.90 9.90 -8.25
N ARG A 78 -19.07 10.56 -8.30
CA ARG A 78 -20.03 10.37 -9.39
C ARG A 78 -19.48 10.86 -10.74
N ASN A 79 -18.63 11.88 -10.73
CA ASN A 79 -18.09 12.47 -11.94
C ASN A 79 -16.96 11.61 -12.48
N PHE A 80 -16.00 11.21 -11.64
CA PHE A 80 -14.91 10.38 -12.14
C PHE A 80 -15.33 8.96 -12.50
N ARG A 81 -16.37 8.39 -11.87
CA ARG A 81 -16.89 7.06 -12.26
C ARG A 81 -17.38 6.98 -13.71
N GLN A 82 -17.75 8.11 -14.29
CA GLN A 82 -18.23 8.18 -15.67
C GLN A 82 -17.07 8.32 -16.67
N LYS A 83 -15.84 8.56 -16.20
CA LYS A 83 -14.69 8.73 -17.09
C LYS A 83 -14.29 7.38 -17.70
N PRO A 84 -14.05 7.30 -19.02
CA PRO A 84 -13.61 6.07 -19.67
C PRO A 84 -12.26 5.54 -19.14
N SER A 85 -11.42 6.43 -18.60
CA SER A 85 -10.11 6.12 -18.01
C SER A 85 -10.20 5.52 -16.61
N TYR A 86 -11.34 5.65 -15.93
CA TYR A 86 -11.47 5.26 -14.54
C TYR A 86 -11.43 3.73 -14.37
N ASN A 87 -10.58 3.28 -13.45
CA ASN A 87 -10.49 1.89 -13.04
C ASN A 87 -10.89 1.73 -11.56
N GLY A 88 -12.06 1.13 -11.32
CA GLY A 88 -12.58 0.90 -9.97
C GLY A 88 -11.70 0.04 -9.08
N ASP A 89 -10.91 -0.86 -9.67
CA ASP A 89 -10.03 -1.76 -8.91
C ASP A 89 -8.67 -1.11 -8.59
N ALA A 90 -8.40 0.07 -9.15
CA ALA A 90 -7.16 0.82 -9.00
C ALA A 90 -7.16 1.78 -7.81
N LEU A 91 -8.24 1.90 -7.06
CA LEU A 91 -8.32 2.71 -5.83
C LEU A 91 -9.19 1.99 -4.81
N ALA A 92 -8.63 1.70 -3.64
CA ALA A 92 -9.37 1.10 -2.53
C ALA A 92 -8.88 1.68 -1.20
N LEU A 93 -9.80 1.96 -0.29
CA LEU A 93 -9.50 2.34 1.08
C LEU A 93 -9.69 1.13 1.98
N ASP A 94 -8.83 0.99 2.98
CA ASP A 94 -8.92 -0.09 3.93
C ASP A 94 -10.09 0.16 4.91
N ASP A 95 -10.72 -0.89 5.43
CA ASP A 95 -11.79 -0.78 6.44
C ASP A 95 -11.19 -0.65 7.85
N CYS A 96 -10.33 0.35 8.04
CA CYS A 96 -9.49 0.50 9.25
C CYS A 96 -10.18 1.22 10.41
N GLY A 97 -11.50 1.45 10.38
CA GLY A 97 -12.19 2.21 11.42
C GLY A 97 -11.72 3.68 11.52
N VAL A 98 -11.17 4.22 10.44
CA VAL A 98 -10.83 5.64 10.35
C VAL A 98 -12.13 6.41 10.13
N ASP A 99 -12.66 6.99 11.21
CA ASP A 99 -13.91 7.74 11.19
C ASP A 99 -13.84 9.00 10.33
N ASP A 100 -12.64 9.49 10.03
CA ASP A 100 -12.43 10.72 9.28
C ASP A 100 -11.25 10.64 8.29
N TYR A 101 -11.51 10.08 7.11
CA TYR A 101 -10.62 10.21 5.94
C TYR A 101 -10.53 11.65 5.43
N GLY A 102 -11.33 12.58 5.95
CA GLY A 102 -11.60 13.88 5.35
C GLY A 102 -10.86 15.07 5.93
N SER A 103 -10.35 14.99 7.17
CA SER A 103 -9.67 16.11 7.84
C SER A 103 -8.16 15.99 7.94
N LEU A 104 -7.61 14.81 7.61
CA LEU A 104 -6.20 14.51 7.79
C LEU A 104 -5.47 14.52 6.46
N ASP A 105 -4.24 15.03 6.49
CA ASP A 105 -3.32 14.93 5.35
C ASP A 105 -3.01 13.46 5.07
N THR A 106 -2.92 13.14 3.79
CA THR A 106 -2.64 11.78 3.32
C THR A 106 -1.52 11.82 2.29
N TRP A 107 -0.78 10.72 2.21
CA TRP A 107 0.38 10.60 1.34
C TRP A 107 0.25 9.34 0.48
N PHE A 108 0.82 9.39 -0.71
CA PHE A 108 0.99 8.24 -1.57
C PHE A 108 2.44 7.81 -1.57
N LEU A 109 2.67 6.53 -1.29
CA LEU A 109 3.96 5.87 -1.44
C LEU A 109 3.92 4.95 -2.65
N PRO A 110 4.59 5.29 -3.76
CA PRO A 110 4.77 4.38 -4.88
C PRO A 110 5.65 3.20 -4.46
N LEU A 111 5.19 1.98 -4.70
CA LEU A 111 5.91 0.75 -4.31
C LEU A 111 6.57 0.07 -5.50
N ALA A 112 5.91 0.07 -6.66
CA ALA A 112 6.39 -0.64 -7.84
C ALA A 112 5.75 -0.15 -9.13
N VAL A 113 6.42 -0.40 -10.25
CA VAL A 113 5.80 -0.42 -11.58
C VAL A 113 5.49 -1.85 -11.97
N SER A 114 4.29 -2.03 -12.51
CA SER A 114 3.80 -3.29 -13.06
C SER A 114 3.24 -3.09 -14.46
N SER A 115 3.80 -3.79 -15.43
CA SER A 115 3.31 -3.91 -16.80
C SER A 115 2.24 -4.98 -16.96
N ALA A 116 1.81 -5.63 -15.87
CA ALA A 116 0.68 -6.56 -15.92
C ALA A 116 -0.52 -5.83 -16.54
N ALA A 117 -1.24 -6.54 -17.41
CA ALA A 117 -2.29 -5.97 -18.26
C ALA A 117 -3.37 -5.27 -17.43
N SER A 118 -3.17 -4.00 -17.14
CA SER A 118 -4.19 -3.11 -16.65
C SER A 118 -5.14 -2.83 -17.82
N LYS A 119 -6.43 -2.63 -17.49
CA LYS A 119 -7.42 -2.14 -18.44
C LYS A 119 -6.97 -0.84 -19.14
N HIS A 120 -6.05 -0.10 -18.50
CA HIS A 120 -5.45 1.15 -19.00
C HIS A 120 -3.94 1.06 -18.88
N GLN A 121 -3.24 0.98 -20.01
CA GLN A 121 -1.79 0.77 -20.08
C GLN A 121 -0.98 1.80 -19.28
N ASP A 122 -1.50 3.02 -19.14
CA ASP A 122 -0.83 4.09 -18.43
C ASP A 122 -0.93 3.94 -16.90
N LEU A 123 -1.92 3.23 -16.37
CA LEU A 123 -2.10 2.98 -14.92
C LEU A 123 -1.24 1.78 -14.46
N ASN A 124 0.04 2.04 -14.22
CA ASN A 124 1.02 0.99 -13.94
C ASN A 124 1.88 1.22 -12.69
N ILE A 125 1.80 2.39 -12.03
CA ILE A 125 2.53 2.67 -10.80
C ILE A 125 1.65 2.30 -9.61
N CYS A 126 1.98 1.20 -8.96
CA CYS A 126 1.24 0.66 -7.84
C CYS A 126 1.81 1.21 -6.52
N GLY A 127 0.95 1.70 -5.63
CA GLY A 127 1.37 2.25 -4.34
C GLY A 127 0.28 2.16 -3.27
N ILE A 128 0.66 2.58 -2.06
CA ILE A 128 -0.20 2.60 -0.89
C ILE A 128 -0.50 4.02 -0.45
N ILE A 129 -1.67 4.20 0.14
CA ILE A 129 -2.11 5.46 0.72
C ILE A 129 -1.81 5.39 2.22
N LEU A 130 -1.14 6.40 2.71
CA LEU A 130 -0.62 6.50 4.06
C LEU A 130 -1.23 7.71 4.76
N GLN A 131 -1.40 7.58 6.07
CA GLN A 131 -1.74 8.67 6.96
C GLN A 131 -0.71 8.69 8.10
N LYS A 132 -0.29 9.88 8.51
CA LYS A 132 0.72 10.01 9.56
C LYS A 132 0.12 9.52 10.89
N ALA A 133 0.81 8.61 11.54
CA ALA A 133 0.41 8.12 12.85
C ALA A 133 0.54 9.23 13.89
N THR A 134 -0.38 9.26 14.85
CA THR A 134 -0.33 10.20 15.97
C THR A 134 0.73 9.73 16.97
N GLY A 135 1.85 10.46 17.07
CA GLY A 135 2.95 10.08 17.95
C GLY A 135 4.06 11.13 18.03
N THR A 136 4.95 10.95 19.01
CA THR A 136 6.10 11.83 19.28
C THR A 136 7.43 11.22 18.80
N SER A 137 7.39 10.21 17.92
CA SER A 137 8.60 9.60 17.38
C SER A 137 9.40 10.62 16.56
N GLU A 138 10.72 10.56 16.63
CA GLU A 138 11.60 11.37 15.78
C GLU A 138 11.51 10.93 14.31
N ILE A 139 11.11 9.67 14.06
CA ILE A 139 10.86 9.12 12.73
C ILE A 139 9.39 9.35 12.38
N ALA A 140 9.14 9.78 11.14
CA ALA A 140 7.78 9.93 10.63
C ALA A 140 7.15 8.54 10.45
N THR A 141 6.27 8.18 11.39
CA THR A 141 5.51 6.94 11.37
C THR A 141 4.18 7.14 10.64
N TYR A 142 3.77 6.16 9.85
CA TYR A 142 2.56 6.17 9.03
C TYR A 142 1.75 4.90 9.20
N THR A 143 0.44 5.00 9.03
CA THR A 143 -0.47 3.85 8.95
C THR A 143 -1.02 3.75 7.54
N ARG A 144 -1.12 2.53 7.01
CA ARG A 144 -1.74 2.28 5.71
C ARG A 144 -3.26 2.43 5.83
N ILE A 145 -3.83 3.23 4.94
CA ILE A 145 -5.27 3.47 4.88
C ILE A 145 -5.89 3.09 3.53
N GLY A 146 -5.09 2.56 2.61
CA GLY A 146 -5.56 2.09 1.32
C GLY A 146 -4.46 1.85 0.31
N ARG A 147 -4.88 1.70 -0.95
CA ARG A 147 -4.02 1.52 -2.11
C ARG A 147 -4.54 2.30 -3.31
N ALA A 148 -3.61 2.70 -4.17
CA ALA A 148 -3.93 3.27 -5.47
C ALA A 148 -2.95 2.80 -6.54
N VAL A 149 -3.40 2.84 -7.80
CA VAL A 149 -2.55 2.75 -8.99
C VAL A 149 -2.63 4.08 -9.70
N VAL A 150 -1.48 4.67 -9.98
CA VAL A 150 -1.38 5.97 -10.65
C VAL A 150 -0.77 5.84 -12.03
N SER A 151 -1.07 6.82 -12.88
CA SER A 151 -0.45 6.93 -14.20
C SER A 151 0.97 7.50 -14.13
N HIS A 152 1.69 7.48 -15.25
CA HIS A 152 2.98 8.16 -15.36
C HIS A 152 2.92 9.66 -15.03
N GLU A 153 1.77 10.28 -15.28
CA GLU A 153 1.49 11.70 -15.01
C GLU A 153 0.93 11.94 -13.59
N GLY A 154 0.84 10.89 -12.77
CA GLY A 154 0.31 10.98 -11.41
C GLY A 154 -1.21 10.98 -11.31
N ASP A 155 -1.94 10.61 -12.38
CA ASP A 155 -3.40 10.46 -12.36
C ASP A 155 -3.80 9.25 -11.52
N ILE A 156 -4.59 9.51 -10.50
CA ILE A 156 -5.03 8.52 -9.53
C ILE A 156 -6.16 7.70 -10.15
N ALA A 157 -5.91 6.41 -10.40
CA ALA A 157 -6.89 5.44 -10.89
C ALA A 157 -7.66 5.87 -12.17
N GLY A 158 -7.12 6.82 -12.95
CA GLY A 158 -7.79 7.36 -14.13
C GLY A 158 -8.96 8.28 -13.81
N THR A 159 -9.00 8.83 -12.59
CA THR A 159 -10.05 9.73 -12.11
C THR A 159 -9.89 11.15 -12.66
N GLY A 160 -8.70 11.50 -13.14
CA GLY A 160 -8.25 12.84 -13.50
C GLY A 160 -7.83 13.70 -12.30
N TRP A 161 -7.88 13.15 -11.08
CA TRP A 161 -7.24 13.77 -9.92
C TRP A 161 -5.76 13.40 -9.94
N LEU A 162 -4.90 14.40 -9.72
CA LEU A 162 -3.45 14.23 -9.74
C LEU A 162 -2.90 14.21 -8.31
N LEU A 163 -1.85 13.41 -8.10
CA LEU A 163 -1.01 13.53 -6.91
C LEU A 163 -0.39 14.94 -6.86
N ARG A 164 -0.42 15.57 -5.68
CA ARG A 164 0.20 16.87 -5.47
C ARG A 164 1.73 16.71 -5.48
N ASP A 165 2.41 17.67 -6.08
CA ASP A 165 3.87 17.68 -6.25
C ASP A 165 4.45 16.46 -6.97
N TRP A 166 3.64 15.78 -7.80
CA TRP A 166 4.10 14.68 -8.61
C TRP A 166 5.23 15.12 -9.54
N ILE A 167 6.35 14.41 -9.45
CA ILE A 167 7.46 14.53 -10.40
C ILE A 167 7.59 13.20 -11.15
N PRO A 168 7.58 13.22 -12.50
CA PRO A 168 7.84 12.01 -13.28
C PRO A 168 9.19 11.40 -12.94
N ARG A 169 9.24 10.08 -12.94
CA ARG A 169 10.49 9.33 -12.74
C ARG A 169 11.52 9.62 -13.83
N PRO A 170 12.83 9.45 -13.55
CA PRO A 170 13.42 8.94 -12.30
C PRO A 170 13.54 10.01 -11.21
N TRP A 171 13.38 9.61 -9.94
CA TRP A 171 13.56 10.48 -8.78
C TRP A 171 15.02 10.53 -8.35
N SER A 172 15.47 11.70 -7.92
CA SER A 172 16.80 11.89 -7.36
C SER A 172 16.83 11.46 -5.88
N ARG A 173 18.02 11.11 -5.38
CA ARG A 173 18.18 10.55 -4.02
C ARG A 173 17.77 11.52 -2.89
N ASP A 174 17.82 12.81 -3.15
CA ASP A 174 17.35 13.86 -2.24
C ASP A 174 15.82 13.88 -2.06
N CYS A 175 15.06 13.24 -2.95
CA CYS A 175 13.62 13.04 -2.78
C CYS A 175 13.30 11.85 -1.86
N TYR A 176 14.27 10.97 -1.60
CA TYR A 176 14.06 9.78 -0.77
C TYR A 176 14.13 10.15 0.70
N GLN A 177 13.25 9.53 1.47
CA GLN A 177 13.22 9.64 2.92
C GLN A 177 12.92 8.28 3.53
N THR A 178 13.39 8.10 4.76
CA THR A 178 13.09 6.92 5.56
C THR A 178 11.69 7.03 6.14
N ILE A 179 10.88 6.02 5.88
CA ILE A 179 9.46 5.94 6.21
C ILE A 179 9.26 4.70 7.06
N GLU A 180 8.59 4.88 8.20
CA GLU A 180 8.15 3.77 9.03
C GLU A 180 6.64 3.59 8.85
N ILE A 181 6.21 2.37 8.55
CA ILE A 181 4.79 1.99 8.44
C ILE A 181 4.45 1.04 9.58
N VAL A 182 3.37 1.32 10.30
CA VAL A 182 2.82 0.54 11.42
C VAL A 182 1.40 0.06 11.16
#